data_AF-A0A351TIG3-F1
#
_entry.id   AF-A0A351TIG3-F1
#
_cell.length_a   1.000
_cell.length_b   1.000
_cell.length_c   1.000
_cell.angle_alpha   90.00
_cell.angle_beta   90.00
_cell.angle_gamma   90.00
#
_symmetry.space_group_name_H-M   'P 1'
#
loop_
_entity.id
_entity.type
_entity.pdbx_description
1 polymer ?
#
loop_
_entity_poly.entity_id
_entity_poly.type
_entity_poly.pdbx_seq_one_letter_code
_entity_poly.pdbx_strand_id
1 'polypeptide(L)'
;MKEETRKRLKKTARKGRRVAIAVTAGAVMLGSTGYTFAAGIEDVFDERYYADMYPDLKAAYGYNRAALLRHFKKFGLKEGRTMNGMIDIVQYREKYPDLQEAFGDDWDAYVEHYLTYGAFEHRDNGTDFDPTDYLERYGDLKEAFGDDMLAAYRHYKEYGKQEGREARSEDVVRAEGGWTMDQGDDNNEEEPPEPVVTEEPARPTEEPAPTEEPAKPTEE
;
A
#
# COMPACT_ATOMS: atom_id res chain seq x y z
N MET A 1 47.26 -22.01 46.85
CA MET A 1 47.30 -20.54 46.98
C MET A 1 47.37 -20.00 45.56
N LYS A 2 46.24 -19.52 45.01
CA LYS A 2 45.77 -18.13 45.17
C LYS A 2 46.85 -17.22 44.61
N GLU A 3 46.83 -16.88 43.33
CA GLU A 3 46.20 -15.71 42.71
C GLU A 3 47.07 -15.54 41.44
N GLU A 4 46.64 -15.47 40.18
CA GLU A 4 45.85 -14.39 39.56
C GLU A 4 45.45 -14.82 38.14
N THR A 5 44.59 -15.83 38.02
CA THR A 5 43.80 -16.14 36.80
C THR A 5 42.77 -15.03 36.48
N ARG A 6 43.16 -13.75 36.60
CA ARG A 6 42.27 -12.58 36.46
C ARG A 6 42.96 -11.34 35.90
N LYS A 7 43.59 -11.43 34.73
CA LYS A 7 43.71 -10.28 33.80
C LYS A 7 43.28 -10.70 32.39
N ARG A 8 41.98 -10.91 32.24
CA ARG A 8 41.08 -10.02 31.47
C ARG A 8 41.37 -9.99 29.96
N LEU A 9 40.94 -11.08 29.31
CA LEU A 9 40.26 -10.99 28.02
C LEU A 9 39.16 -9.92 28.11
N LYS A 10 39.39 -8.76 27.51
CA LYS A 10 38.33 -7.79 27.22
C LYS A 10 38.55 -7.24 25.82
N LYS A 11 38.23 -8.04 24.81
CA LYS A 11 38.03 -7.52 23.46
C LYS A 11 37.10 -8.39 22.61
N THR A 12 35.94 -8.74 23.15
CA THR A 12 34.81 -9.26 22.36
C THR A 12 33.52 -9.05 23.15
N ALA A 13 32.75 -8.02 22.80
CA ALA A 13 31.29 -7.93 22.99
C ALA A 13 30.81 -6.53 22.56
N ARG A 14 30.77 -6.26 21.25
CA ARG A 14 29.77 -5.31 20.72
C ARG A 14 28.63 -6.16 20.18
N LYS A 15 27.95 -6.85 21.11
CA LYS A 15 26.72 -7.60 20.86
C LYS A 15 25.58 -6.61 21.01
N GLY A 16 24.72 -6.55 19.99
CA GLY A 16 23.72 -5.52 19.77
C GLY A 16 22.89 -5.16 21.00
N ARG A 17 22.78 -3.86 21.27
CA ARG A 17 21.63 -3.31 21.97
C ARG A 17 20.57 -3.10 20.88
N ARG A 18 19.69 -4.08 20.69
CA ARG A 18 18.35 -3.79 20.18
C ARG A 18 17.68 -3.00 21.29
N VAL A 19 17.52 -1.69 21.09
CA VAL A 19 16.72 -0.86 21.97
C VAL A 19 15.28 -1.16 21.57
N ALA A 20 14.55 -1.91 22.38
CA ALA A 20 13.11 -1.96 22.29
C ALA A 20 12.59 -0.58 22.68
N ILE A 21 12.28 0.26 21.71
CA ILE A 21 11.59 1.53 21.94
C ILE A 21 10.11 1.17 22.03
N ALA A 22 9.57 1.28 23.24
CA ALA A 22 8.14 1.24 23.46
C ALA A 22 7.55 2.54 22.94
N VAL A 23 7.05 2.53 21.70
CA VAL A 23 6.09 3.54 21.25
C VAL A 23 4.75 3.13 21.87
N THR A 24 4.27 3.90 22.84
CA THR A 24 2.97 3.68 23.47
C THR A 24 1.86 4.01 22.48
N ALA A 25 1.43 3.00 21.72
CA ALA A 25 0.09 2.90 21.19
C ALA A 25 -0.58 1.69 21.86
N GLY A 26 -1.76 1.90 22.43
CA GLY A 26 -2.47 0.90 23.22
C GLY A 26 -2.86 -0.34 22.40
N ALA A 27 -2.96 -1.46 23.13
CA ALA A 27 -3.45 -2.78 22.72
C ALA A 27 -2.51 -3.66 21.88
N VAL A 28 -1.66 -4.43 22.55
CA VAL A 28 -1.09 -5.67 21.98
C VAL A 28 -2.06 -6.81 22.27
N MET A 29 -2.75 -7.28 21.22
CA MET A 29 -3.41 -8.59 21.23
C MET A 29 -2.36 -9.69 21.32
N LEU A 30 -2.46 -10.51 22.37
CA LEU A 30 -1.67 -11.73 22.57
C LEU A 30 -2.19 -12.83 21.63
N GLY A 31 -1.37 -13.23 20.66
CA GLY A 31 -1.66 -14.36 19.79
C GLY A 31 -0.42 -14.94 19.12
N SER A 32 0.03 -16.07 19.66
CA SER A 32 0.83 -17.12 18.99
C SER A 32 2.32 -16.84 18.71
N THR A 33 3.14 -17.60 19.45
CA THR A 33 4.58 -17.78 19.28
C THR A 33 5.00 -18.08 17.84
N GLY A 34 5.54 -17.06 17.17
CA GLY A 34 6.50 -17.17 16.10
C GLY A 34 7.54 -16.09 16.34
N TYR A 35 8.82 -16.45 16.32
CA TYR A 35 9.90 -15.47 16.27
C TYR A 35 9.71 -14.73 14.94
N THR A 36 8.99 -13.61 14.93
CA THR A 36 8.93 -12.73 13.77
C THR A 36 10.38 -12.30 13.55
N PHE A 37 11.02 -12.89 12.55
CA PHE A 37 12.25 -12.31 12.05
C PHE A 37 11.84 -10.91 11.58
N ALA A 38 12.31 -9.89 12.29
CA ALA A 38 12.11 -8.50 11.90
C ALA A 38 12.49 -8.36 10.43
N ALA A 39 11.50 -8.11 9.58
CA ALA A 39 11.73 -7.97 8.15
C ALA A 39 12.65 -6.77 7.91
N GLY A 40 13.71 -6.99 7.15
CA GLY A 40 14.69 -5.98 6.79
C GLY A 40 14.73 -5.72 5.30
N ILE A 41 15.75 -4.98 4.86
CA ILE A 41 16.00 -4.67 3.45
C ILE A 41 15.99 -5.94 2.60
N GLU A 42 16.60 -7.04 3.07
CA GLU A 42 16.72 -8.27 2.25
C GLU A 42 15.37 -8.93 1.96
N ASP A 43 14.41 -8.77 2.86
CA ASP A 43 13.07 -9.36 2.75
C ASP A 43 12.18 -8.58 1.77
N VAL A 44 12.39 -7.25 1.70
CA VAL A 44 11.58 -6.35 0.86
C VAL A 44 12.30 -5.93 -0.43
N PHE A 45 13.57 -6.28 -0.61
CA PHE A 45 14.34 -5.93 -1.81
C PHE A 45 13.74 -6.61 -3.04
N ASP A 46 13.54 -5.87 -4.12
CA ASP A 46 13.01 -6.38 -5.38
C ASP A 46 14.07 -6.22 -6.49
N GLU A 47 14.70 -7.32 -6.88
CA GLU A 47 15.77 -7.29 -7.88
C GLU A 47 15.28 -6.89 -9.27
N ARG A 48 14.02 -7.20 -9.61
CA ARG A 48 13.46 -6.84 -10.92
C ARG A 48 13.15 -5.36 -10.95
N TYR A 49 12.44 -4.87 -9.93
CA TYR A 49 12.16 -3.44 -9.76
C TYR A 49 13.47 -2.62 -9.79
N TYR A 50 14.44 -3.00 -8.97
CA TYR A 50 15.70 -2.26 -8.85
C TYR A 50 16.51 -2.29 -10.16
N ALA A 51 16.60 -3.42 -10.85
CA ALA A 51 17.26 -3.48 -12.14
C ALA A 51 16.52 -2.66 -13.21
N ASP A 52 15.19 -2.80 -13.30
CA ASP A 52 14.40 -2.12 -14.32
C ASP A 52 14.37 -0.60 -14.11
N MET A 53 14.40 -0.15 -12.86
CA MET A 53 14.49 1.27 -12.50
C MET A 53 15.87 1.89 -12.78
N TYR A 54 16.95 1.09 -12.72
CA TYR A 54 18.33 1.56 -12.88
C TYR A 54 19.03 0.84 -14.05
N PRO A 55 18.92 1.37 -15.29
CA PRO A 55 19.45 0.72 -16.49
C PRO A 55 20.96 0.44 -16.45
N ASP A 56 21.74 1.25 -15.74
CA ASP A 56 23.17 1.05 -15.49
C ASP A 56 23.42 -0.27 -14.72
N LEU A 57 22.62 -0.52 -13.69
CA LEU A 57 22.72 -1.73 -12.87
C LEU A 57 22.20 -2.96 -13.62
N LYS A 58 21.14 -2.81 -14.41
CA LYS A 58 20.65 -3.89 -15.27
C LYS A 58 21.68 -4.28 -16.32
N ALA A 59 22.36 -3.32 -16.93
CA ALA A 59 23.44 -3.59 -17.87
C ALA A 59 24.63 -4.30 -17.18
N ALA A 60 24.98 -3.91 -15.95
CA ALA A 60 26.13 -4.46 -15.22
C ALA A 60 25.86 -5.83 -14.58
N TYR A 61 24.66 -6.06 -14.06
CA TYR A 61 24.33 -7.19 -13.20
C TYR A 61 23.14 -8.03 -13.68
N GLY A 62 22.41 -7.59 -14.72
CA GLY A 62 21.15 -8.19 -15.12
C GLY A 62 20.15 -8.18 -13.95
N TYR A 63 19.50 -9.32 -13.73
CA TYR A 63 18.61 -9.55 -12.59
C TYR A 63 19.29 -10.33 -11.45
N ASN A 64 20.63 -10.26 -11.33
CA ASN A 64 21.33 -10.97 -10.25
C ASN A 64 21.02 -10.32 -8.88
N ARG A 65 20.07 -10.93 -8.15
CA ARG A 65 19.61 -10.47 -6.84
C ARG A 65 20.76 -10.17 -5.87
N ALA A 66 21.71 -11.08 -5.72
CA ALA A 66 22.80 -10.92 -4.75
C ALA A 66 23.74 -9.76 -5.12
N ALA A 67 24.00 -9.53 -6.42
CA ALA A 67 24.81 -8.41 -6.87
C ALA A 67 24.10 -7.06 -6.69
N LEU A 68 22.82 -7.01 -7.06
CA LEU A 68 21.98 -5.83 -6.95
C LEU A 68 21.71 -5.43 -5.50
N LEU A 69 21.40 -6.39 -4.62
CA LEU A 69 21.23 -6.15 -3.19
C LEU A 69 22.52 -5.62 -2.55
N ARG A 70 23.67 -6.19 -2.92
CA ARG A 70 24.98 -5.70 -2.46
C ARG A 70 25.25 -4.28 -2.96
N HIS A 71 24.87 -3.96 -4.20
CA HIS A 71 24.97 -2.60 -4.73
C HIS A 71 24.08 -1.65 -3.92
N PHE A 72 22.82 -2.01 -3.71
CA PHE A 72 21.85 -1.19 -2.97
C PHE A 72 22.34 -0.86 -1.55
N LYS A 73 22.73 -1.89 -0.78
CA LYS A 73 23.23 -1.70 0.59
C LYS A 73 24.52 -0.89 0.66
N LYS A 74 25.39 -0.97 -0.36
CA LYS A 74 26.70 -0.30 -0.36
C LYS A 74 26.66 1.13 -0.89
N PHE A 75 25.87 1.37 -1.94
CA PHE A 75 25.83 2.60 -2.70
C PHE A 75 24.40 3.15 -2.79
N GLY A 76 23.43 2.32 -3.16
CA GLY A 76 22.04 2.74 -3.40
C GLY A 76 21.42 3.56 -2.27
N LEU A 77 21.58 3.15 -1.01
CA LEU A 77 21.08 3.91 0.15
C LEU A 77 21.67 5.33 0.25
N LYS A 78 22.95 5.50 -0.08
CA LYS A 78 23.63 6.81 -0.05
C LYS A 78 23.31 7.68 -1.26
N GLU A 79 22.96 7.02 -2.37
CA GLU A 79 22.58 7.66 -3.62
C GLU A 79 21.08 8.03 -3.66
N GLY A 80 20.31 7.67 -2.63
CA GLY A 80 18.86 7.90 -2.61
C GLY A 80 18.09 7.01 -3.59
N ARG A 81 18.61 5.80 -3.89
CA ARG A 81 17.93 4.86 -4.80
C ARG A 81 16.80 4.12 -4.09
N THR A 82 15.75 3.77 -4.83
CA THR A 82 14.56 3.07 -4.33
C THR A 82 14.61 1.59 -4.70
N MET A 83 14.43 0.68 -3.73
CA MET A 83 14.65 -0.77 -3.92
C MET A 83 13.41 -1.58 -4.30
N ASN A 84 12.23 -1.03 -4.10
CA ASN A 84 10.94 -1.65 -4.39
C ASN A 84 9.89 -0.54 -4.57
N GLY A 85 8.68 -0.90 -4.97
CA GLY A 85 7.54 0.03 -5.12
C GLY A 85 6.61 0.07 -3.91
N MET A 86 7.02 -0.43 -2.75
CA MET A 86 6.23 -0.40 -1.50
C MET A 86 6.68 0.70 -0.55
N ILE A 87 7.99 0.96 -0.50
CA ILE A 87 8.55 1.97 0.38
C ILE A 87 9.83 2.54 -0.24
N ASP A 88 9.89 3.86 -0.34
CA ASP A 88 11.14 4.58 -0.50
C ASP A 88 11.73 4.79 0.89
N ILE A 89 12.61 3.87 1.28
CA ILE A 89 13.18 3.84 2.63
C ILE A 89 14.05 5.06 2.94
N VAL A 90 14.62 5.70 1.92
CA VAL A 90 15.44 6.91 2.09
C VAL A 90 14.52 8.10 2.35
N GLN A 91 13.48 8.29 1.54
CA GLN A 91 12.48 9.32 1.77
C GLN A 91 11.74 9.11 3.11
N TYR A 92 11.38 7.86 3.43
CA TYR A 92 10.72 7.53 4.70
C TYR A 92 11.59 7.94 5.90
N ARG A 93 12.89 7.65 5.86
CA ARG A 93 13.82 8.14 6.88
C ARG A 93 13.85 9.67 6.95
N GLU A 94 14.02 10.34 5.82
CA GLU A 94 14.15 11.80 5.76
C GLU A 94 12.89 12.51 6.27
N LYS A 95 11.72 11.94 6.00
CA LYS A 95 10.42 12.48 6.38
C LYS A 95 10.11 12.38 7.88
N TYR A 96 10.68 11.39 8.58
CA TYR A 96 10.34 11.07 9.97
C TYR A 96 11.55 11.25 10.92
N PRO A 97 11.76 12.47 11.46
CA PRO A 97 12.87 12.76 12.38
C PRO A 97 12.86 11.94 13.67
N ASP A 98 11.69 11.53 14.15
CA ASP A 98 11.52 10.63 15.30
C ASP A 98 12.20 9.28 15.05
N LEU A 99 12.06 8.74 13.83
CA LEU A 99 12.72 7.50 13.44
C LEU A 99 14.22 7.70 13.21
N GLN A 100 14.64 8.87 12.72
CA GLN A 100 16.06 9.22 12.62
C GLN A 100 16.74 9.25 13.99
N GLU A 101 16.10 9.86 14.98
CA GLU A 101 16.59 9.90 16.35
C GLU A 101 16.65 8.49 16.97
N ALA A 102 15.63 7.66 16.71
CA ALA A 102 15.52 6.31 17.24
C ALA A 102 16.51 5.32 16.60
N PHE A 103 16.64 5.33 15.28
CA PHE A 103 17.29 4.25 14.51
C PHE A 103 18.64 4.67 13.90
N GLY A 104 18.87 5.97 13.67
CA GLY A 104 20.08 6.46 13.03
C GLY A 104 20.28 5.86 11.63
N ASP A 105 21.33 5.05 11.46
CA ASP A 105 21.68 4.36 10.21
C ASP A 105 21.28 2.86 10.21
N ASP A 106 20.44 2.43 11.16
CA ASP A 106 19.86 1.08 11.16
C ASP A 106 18.73 0.97 10.14
N TRP A 107 19.08 0.79 8.87
CA TRP A 107 18.12 0.79 7.77
C TRP A 107 17.10 -0.36 7.82
N ASP A 108 17.46 -1.49 8.41
CA ASP A 108 16.52 -2.61 8.58
C ASP A 108 15.42 -2.22 9.59
N ALA A 109 15.73 -1.41 10.60
CA ALA A 109 14.74 -0.94 11.58
C ALA A 109 13.67 -0.02 10.96
N TYR A 110 13.98 0.74 9.91
CA TYR A 110 12.96 1.53 9.21
C TYR A 110 11.99 0.64 8.42
N VAL A 111 12.48 -0.44 7.82
CA VAL A 111 11.63 -1.43 7.12
C VAL A 111 10.75 -2.14 8.13
N GLU A 112 11.33 -2.62 9.23
CA GLU A 112 10.60 -3.24 10.33
C GLU A 112 9.51 -2.29 10.84
N HIS A 113 9.86 -1.04 11.14
CA HIS A 113 8.92 -0.04 11.63
C HIS A 113 7.77 0.17 10.63
N TYR A 114 8.07 0.33 9.35
CA TYR A 114 7.01 0.57 8.37
C TYR A 114 6.02 -0.60 8.31
N LEU A 115 6.52 -1.83 8.25
CA LEU A 115 5.68 -3.03 8.15
C LEU A 115 4.88 -3.34 9.43
N THR A 116 5.35 -2.89 10.59
CA THR A 116 4.73 -3.19 11.89
C THR A 116 3.85 -2.06 12.43
N TYR A 117 4.18 -0.81 12.11
CA TYR A 117 3.49 0.38 12.61
C TYR A 117 3.18 1.37 11.49
N GLY A 118 4.17 1.74 10.68
CA GLY A 118 4.04 2.85 9.72
C GLY A 118 2.87 2.70 8.74
N ALA A 119 2.65 1.51 8.19
CA ALA A 119 1.52 1.25 7.29
C ALA A 119 0.15 1.39 7.98
N PHE A 120 0.01 0.92 9.23
CA PHE A 120 -1.24 1.05 10.00
C PHE A 120 -1.48 2.47 10.52
N GLU A 121 -0.41 3.25 10.66
CA GLU A 121 -0.47 4.68 10.97
C GLU A 121 -0.72 5.54 9.73
N HIS A 122 -0.86 4.93 8.54
CA HIS A 122 -0.91 5.62 7.23
C HIS A 122 0.23 6.63 7.06
N ARG A 123 1.43 6.29 7.55
CA ARG A 123 2.62 7.09 7.31
C ARG A 123 3.00 7.00 5.83
N ASP A 124 3.18 8.16 5.21
CA ASP A 124 3.66 8.28 3.83
C ASP A 124 5.00 7.56 3.66
N ASN A 125 4.98 6.52 2.83
CA ASN A 125 6.09 5.63 2.54
C ASN A 125 6.96 6.10 1.36
N GLY A 126 6.66 7.27 0.77
CA GLY A 126 7.34 7.83 -0.38
C GLY A 126 7.01 7.13 -1.70
N THR A 127 5.91 6.36 -1.76
CA THR A 127 5.43 5.66 -2.94
C THR A 127 3.91 5.79 -3.07
N ASP A 128 3.37 5.47 -4.24
CA ASP A 128 1.92 5.51 -4.44
C ASP A 128 1.19 4.29 -3.87
N PHE A 129 1.89 3.22 -3.49
CA PHE A 129 1.27 1.98 -3.01
C PHE A 129 1.09 2.01 -1.49
N ASP A 130 -0.14 1.85 -1.00
CA ASP A 130 -0.43 1.64 0.42
C ASP A 130 -0.99 0.22 0.64
N PRO A 131 -0.27 -0.65 1.40
CA PRO A 131 -0.71 -2.04 1.60
C PRO A 131 -1.97 -2.15 2.48
N THR A 132 -2.20 -1.19 3.38
CA THR A 132 -3.40 -1.14 4.22
C THR A 132 -4.61 -0.86 3.34
N ASP A 133 -4.55 0.21 2.53
CA ASP A 133 -5.63 0.57 1.59
C ASP A 133 -5.88 -0.56 0.59
N TYR A 134 -4.82 -1.20 0.10
CA TYR A 134 -4.93 -2.33 -0.81
C TYR A 134 -5.69 -3.51 -0.17
N LEU A 135 -5.38 -3.86 1.08
CA LEU A 135 -6.07 -4.94 1.78
C LEU A 135 -7.52 -4.55 2.13
N GLU A 136 -7.78 -3.31 2.53
CA GLU A 136 -9.12 -2.83 2.84
C GLU A 136 -10.03 -2.79 1.61
N ARG A 137 -9.47 -2.44 0.45
CA ARG A 137 -10.19 -2.42 -0.83
C ARG A 137 -10.56 -3.82 -1.31
N TYR A 138 -9.76 -4.83 -0.99
CA TYR A 138 -9.92 -6.19 -1.48
C TYR A 138 -10.14 -7.18 -0.34
N GLY A 139 -11.42 -7.37 0.01
CA GLY A 139 -11.83 -8.24 1.11
C GLY A 139 -11.33 -9.69 1.00
N ASP A 140 -11.18 -10.22 -0.22
CA ASP A 140 -10.59 -11.54 -0.47
C ASP A 140 -9.12 -11.63 -0.01
N LEU A 141 -8.36 -10.56 -0.24
CA LEU A 141 -6.96 -10.48 0.20
C LEU A 141 -6.87 -10.22 1.71
N LYS A 142 -7.78 -9.42 2.26
CA LYS A 142 -7.88 -9.23 3.72
C LYS A 142 -8.17 -10.55 4.42
N GLU A 143 -9.08 -11.36 3.88
CA GLU A 143 -9.38 -12.69 4.41
C GLU A 143 -8.18 -13.63 4.29
N ALA A 144 -7.46 -13.61 3.17
CA ALA A 144 -6.32 -14.50 2.92
C ALA A 144 -5.04 -14.13 3.71
N PHE A 145 -4.76 -12.83 3.87
CA PHE A 145 -3.49 -12.33 4.39
C PHE A 145 -3.61 -11.61 5.74
N GLY A 146 -4.82 -11.22 6.14
CA GLY A 146 -5.06 -10.45 7.36
C GLY A 146 -4.34 -9.10 7.31
N ASP A 147 -3.31 -8.96 8.14
CA ASP A 147 -2.51 -7.75 8.31
C ASP A 147 -1.06 -7.93 7.80
N ASP A 148 -0.78 -8.98 7.02
CA ASP A 148 0.53 -9.19 6.41
C ASP A 148 0.75 -8.23 5.22
N MET A 149 1.29 -7.06 5.53
CA MET A 149 1.62 -6.00 4.55
C MET A 149 2.60 -6.49 3.48
N LEU A 150 3.49 -7.42 3.82
CA LEU A 150 4.43 -7.97 2.85
C LEU A 150 3.72 -8.96 1.91
N ALA A 151 2.75 -9.74 2.40
CA ALA A 151 1.88 -10.56 1.55
C ALA A 151 1.04 -9.70 0.60
N ALA A 152 0.48 -8.60 1.09
CA ALA A 152 -0.26 -7.64 0.26
C ALA A 152 0.60 -7.12 -0.90
N TYR A 153 1.82 -6.67 -0.61
CA TYR A 153 2.74 -6.18 -1.62
C TYR A 153 3.19 -7.29 -2.59
N ARG A 154 3.47 -8.50 -2.09
CA ARG A 154 3.79 -9.67 -2.94
C ARG A 154 2.64 -9.97 -3.92
N HIS A 155 1.41 -9.98 -3.43
CA HIS A 155 0.24 -10.19 -4.28
C HIS A 155 0.13 -9.10 -5.36
N TYR A 156 0.23 -7.82 -4.98
CA TYR A 156 0.13 -6.74 -5.96
C TYR A 156 1.17 -6.87 -7.08
N LYS A 157 2.42 -7.17 -6.71
CA LYS A 157 3.51 -7.37 -7.66
C LYS A 157 3.28 -8.55 -8.61
N GLU A 158 2.81 -9.67 -8.10
CA GLU A 158 2.71 -10.93 -8.85
C GLU A 158 1.43 -10.98 -9.68
N TYR A 159 0.30 -10.56 -9.11
CA TYR A 159 -1.04 -10.74 -9.68
C TYR A 159 -1.81 -9.43 -9.83
N GLY A 160 -1.77 -8.54 -8.83
CA GLY A 160 -2.67 -7.38 -8.76
C GLY A 160 -2.66 -6.49 -9.99
N LYS A 161 -1.49 -6.24 -10.60
CA LYS A 161 -1.39 -5.48 -11.87
C LYS A 161 -2.09 -6.15 -13.04
N GLN A 162 -2.00 -7.48 -13.15
CA GLN A 162 -2.61 -8.26 -14.24
C GLN A 162 -4.12 -8.41 -14.04
N GLU A 163 -4.56 -8.42 -12.79
CA GLU A 163 -5.97 -8.45 -12.40
C GLU A 163 -6.65 -7.07 -12.52
N GLY A 164 -5.90 -6.01 -12.82
CA GLY A 164 -6.43 -4.64 -12.91
C GLY A 164 -6.81 -4.05 -11.54
N ARG A 165 -6.22 -4.55 -10.46
CA ARG A 165 -6.49 -4.03 -9.10
C ARG A 165 -5.85 -2.66 -8.91
N GLU A 166 -6.67 -1.68 -8.54
CA GLU A 166 -6.23 -0.38 -8.03
C GLU A 166 -5.42 -0.59 -6.75
N ALA A 167 -4.13 -0.23 -6.82
CA ALA A 167 -3.18 -0.44 -5.74
C ALA A 167 -2.61 0.85 -5.18
N ARG A 168 -3.02 1.98 -5.75
CA ARG A 168 -2.64 3.28 -5.21
C ARG A 168 -3.36 3.52 -3.88
N SER A 169 -2.74 4.34 -3.05
CA SER A 169 -3.34 4.81 -1.82
C SER A 169 -4.64 5.56 -2.11
N GLU A 170 -5.58 5.48 -1.18
CA GLU A 170 -6.87 6.15 -1.29
C GLU A 170 -6.70 7.67 -1.43
N ASP A 171 -5.66 8.23 -0.81
CA ASP A 171 -5.33 9.65 -0.94
C ASP A 171 -4.91 10.02 -2.36
N VAL A 172 -4.12 9.18 -3.03
CA VAL A 172 -3.74 9.38 -4.44
C VAL A 172 -4.98 9.24 -5.35
N VAL A 173 -5.80 8.22 -5.13
CA VAL A 173 -7.03 7.99 -5.90
C VAL A 173 -7.99 9.18 -5.75
N ARG A 174 -8.17 9.70 -4.53
CA ARG A 174 -9.05 10.85 -4.26
C ARG A 174 -8.48 12.15 -4.85
N ALA A 175 -7.17 12.36 -4.76
CA ALA A 175 -6.52 13.54 -5.33
C ALA A 175 -6.70 13.59 -6.86
N GLU A 176 -6.63 12.45 -7.54
CA GLU A 176 -6.82 12.36 -8.99
C GLU A 176 -8.31 12.32 -9.41
N GLY A 177 -9.16 11.67 -8.62
CA GLY A 177 -10.62 11.62 -8.83
C GLY A 177 -11.35 12.93 -8.46
N GLY A 178 -10.67 13.85 -7.78
CA GLY A 178 -11.19 15.13 -7.32
C GLY A 178 -11.56 16.14 -8.43
N TRP A 179 -11.38 15.80 -9.71
CA TRP A 179 -11.91 16.56 -10.84
C TRP A 179 -13.29 16.10 -11.34
N THR A 180 -13.88 15.04 -10.75
CA THR A 180 -15.18 14.49 -11.20
C THR A 180 -16.24 14.41 -10.10
N MET A 181 -16.24 15.33 -9.13
CA MET A 181 -17.44 15.65 -8.35
C MET A 181 -17.76 17.13 -8.50
N ASP A 182 -18.52 17.43 -9.54
CA ASP A 182 -19.41 18.59 -9.61
C ASP A 182 -20.35 18.52 -8.40
N GLN A 183 -20.04 19.28 -7.35
CA GLN A 183 -21.04 19.58 -6.32
C GLN A 183 -22.02 20.57 -6.95
N GLY A 184 -23.08 20.01 -7.53
CA GLY A 184 -24.29 20.76 -7.87
C GLY A 184 -24.91 21.31 -6.60
N ASP A 185 -24.66 22.59 -6.36
CA ASP A 185 -25.46 23.60 -5.66
C ASP A 185 -26.39 23.14 -4.53
N ASP A 186 -25.96 23.43 -3.30
CA ASP A 186 -26.87 23.87 -2.23
C ASP A 186 -27.50 25.21 -2.64
N ASN A 187 -28.73 25.19 -3.14
CA ASN A 187 -29.62 26.37 -3.08
C ASN A 187 -31.00 25.94 -2.58
N ASN A 188 -31.25 26.30 -1.32
CA ASN A 188 -32.55 26.32 -0.67
C ASN A 188 -33.49 27.30 -1.37
N GLU A 189 -34.62 26.84 -1.94
CA GLU A 189 -35.85 27.62 -2.11
C GLU A 189 -37.08 26.74 -2.41
N GLU A 190 -37.99 26.71 -1.41
CA GLU A 190 -39.45 26.45 -1.43
C GLU A 190 -40.03 25.10 -1.90
N GLU A 191 -40.62 24.38 -0.94
CA GLU A 191 -41.53 23.25 -1.20
C GLU A 191 -42.72 23.70 -2.09
N PRO A 192 -43.02 22.99 -3.18
CA PRO A 192 -44.21 23.27 -3.99
C PRO A 192 -45.48 22.88 -3.21
N PRO A 193 -46.58 23.66 -3.30
CA PRO A 193 -47.79 23.39 -2.53
C PRO A 193 -48.46 22.08 -2.98
N GLU A 194 -49.00 21.33 -2.01
CA GLU A 194 -49.73 20.08 -2.25
C GLU A 194 -50.90 20.28 -3.24
N PRO A 195 -51.10 19.38 -4.21
CA PRO A 195 -52.19 19.48 -5.16
C PRO A 195 -53.54 19.17 -4.47
N VAL A 196 -54.43 20.16 -4.50
CA VAL A 196 -55.82 20.08 -4.02
C VAL A 196 -56.63 19.13 -4.91
N VAL A 197 -57.23 18.10 -4.30
CA VAL A 197 -58.14 17.16 -4.96
C VAL A 197 -59.44 17.88 -5.36
N THR A 198 -59.79 17.87 -6.65
CA THR A 198 -61.16 18.11 -7.13
C THR A 198 -61.47 17.24 -8.37
N GLU A 199 -62.76 16.93 -8.52
CA GLU A 199 -63.36 15.69 -9.04
C GLU A 199 -63.36 15.47 -10.57
N GLU A 200 -63.45 14.18 -10.95
CA GLU A 200 -63.82 13.64 -12.27
C GLU A 200 -65.16 14.23 -12.78
N PRO A 201 -65.40 14.39 -14.10
CA PRO A 201 -65.98 13.26 -14.83
C PRO A 201 -65.66 13.15 -16.35
N ALA A 202 -65.88 11.91 -16.82
CA ALA A 202 -66.38 11.48 -18.14
C ALA A 202 -65.41 11.39 -19.33
N ARG A 203 -65.08 10.13 -19.64
CA ARG A 203 -64.70 9.58 -20.94
C ARG A 203 -65.72 9.95 -22.05
N PRO A 204 -65.24 10.09 -23.30
CA PRO A 204 -65.92 9.43 -24.41
C PRO A 204 -65.00 8.55 -25.28
N THR A 205 -65.68 7.60 -25.91
CA THR A 205 -65.39 6.44 -26.76
C THR A 205 -64.46 6.59 -27.99
N GLU A 206 -63.69 5.51 -28.21
CA GLU A 206 -63.33 4.77 -29.45
C GLU A 206 -62.96 5.47 -30.77
N GLU A 207 -61.84 5.03 -31.40
CA GLU A 207 -61.83 4.31 -32.70
C GLU A 207 -60.44 3.64 -32.98
N PRO A 208 -60.35 2.62 -33.86
CA PRO A 208 -59.33 1.57 -33.80
C PRO A 208 -58.08 1.78 -34.66
N ALA A 209 -57.08 0.94 -34.38
CA ALA A 209 -55.75 0.86 -34.98
C ALA A 209 -55.72 0.49 -36.49
N PRO A 210 -54.68 0.91 -37.24
CA PRO A 210 -54.27 0.19 -38.44
C PRO A 210 -53.12 -0.79 -38.14
N THR A 211 -53.29 -1.97 -38.73
CA THR A 211 -52.43 -3.15 -38.69
C THR A 211 -51.16 -2.93 -39.53
N GLU A 212 -49.97 -3.15 -38.97
CA GLU A 212 -48.74 -3.27 -39.77
C GLU A 212 -48.54 -4.71 -40.25
N GLU A 213 -48.28 -4.81 -41.55
CA GLU A 213 -48.14 -5.99 -42.39
C GLU A 213 -46.71 -6.60 -42.25
N PRO A 214 -46.53 -7.92 -42.15
CA PRO A 214 -45.19 -8.50 -42.03
C PRO A 214 -44.44 -8.56 -43.37
N ALA A 215 -43.17 -8.12 -43.35
CA ALA A 215 -42.25 -8.16 -44.47
C ALA A 215 -41.98 -9.59 -44.99
N LYS A 216 -42.03 -9.75 -46.32
CA LYS A 216 -41.67 -10.99 -47.03
C LYS A 216 -40.14 -11.19 -47.12
N PRO A 217 -39.67 -12.45 -47.23
CA PRO A 217 -38.24 -12.77 -47.34
C PRO A 217 -37.75 -12.59 -48.78
N THR A 218 -36.51 -12.15 -48.94
CA THR A 218 -35.75 -12.17 -50.19
C THR A 218 -35.08 -13.53 -50.37
N GLU A 219 -35.42 -14.24 -51.43
CA GLU A 219 -34.70 -15.40 -51.98
C GLU A 219 -33.92 -14.96 -53.24
N GLU A 220 -32.71 -15.54 -53.36
CA GLU A 220 -31.73 -15.60 -54.47
C GLU A 220 -31.01 -14.33 -54.94
#